data_AF-A0A0K3CIV9-F1
#
_entry.id   AF-A0A0K3CIV9-F1
#
_cell.length_a   1.000
_cell.length_b   1.000
_cell.length_c   1.000
_cell.angle_alpha   90.00
_cell.angle_beta   90.00
_cell.angle_gamma   90.00
#
_symmetry.space_group_name_H-M   'P 1'
#
loop_
_entity.id
_entity.type
_entity.pdbx_description
1 polymer ?
#
loop_
_entity_poly.entity_id
_entity_poly.type
_entity_poly.pdbx_seq_one_letter_code
_entity_poly.pdbx_strand_id
1 'polypeptide(L)'
;MDTQTMGECLVCGTETKNRCSSCVKAGIDLFFCSPEHQKLVWPVHRSFCGPGKANPFRWPALSPEQVQAAIAELDRKDYRAAGNETVTPLSTMLTIALGDALGKLTHTTDSQTPAEIDALLEVRMYLHLRLRSESRETAAEDDPVGCLAVVCGCVHVYECQARWMTGFQHRLSVFTALQTYLDTQEDAFRNLPGVITRLFDYLNNVAHKEDPLRAELVSGQLNSLFQAMYGGLATDAINQHLNL
;
A
#
# COMPACT_ATOMS: atom_id res chain seq x y z
N MET A 1 8.28 -35.14 -9.52
CA MET A 1 9.30 -34.22 -8.96
C MET A 1 8.67 -32.84 -8.99
N ASP A 2 8.24 -32.33 -7.85
CA ASP A 2 7.79 -30.94 -7.75
C ASP A 2 9.00 -30.04 -7.99
N THR A 3 9.06 -29.41 -9.16
CA THR A 3 9.99 -28.30 -9.42
C THR A 3 9.61 -27.16 -8.47
N GLN A 4 10.29 -27.08 -7.32
CA GLN A 4 10.12 -25.95 -6.39
C GLN A 4 10.48 -24.65 -7.10
N THR A 5 9.49 -23.79 -7.31
CA THR A 5 9.66 -22.44 -7.84
C THR A 5 10.61 -21.64 -6.95
N MET A 6 11.70 -21.12 -7.52
CA MET A 6 12.58 -20.13 -6.89
C MET A 6 12.00 -18.73 -7.10
N GLY A 7 12.30 -17.80 -6.19
CA GLY A 7 12.00 -16.39 -6.37
C GLY A 7 12.87 -15.52 -5.47
N GLU A 8 12.82 -14.22 -5.71
CA GLU A 8 13.61 -13.24 -4.94
C GLU A 8 12.90 -12.85 -3.65
N CYS A 9 13.65 -12.79 -2.55
CA CYS A 9 13.15 -12.24 -1.30
C CYS A 9 12.66 -10.80 -1.50
N LEU A 10 11.42 -10.52 -1.08
CA LEU A 10 10.83 -9.20 -1.27
C LEU A 10 11.59 -8.08 -0.52
N VAL A 11 12.29 -8.42 0.57
CA VAL A 11 13.03 -7.48 1.42
C VAL A 11 14.45 -7.21 0.93
N CYS A 12 15.24 -8.25 0.64
CA CYS A 12 16.66 -8.09 0.33
C CYS A 12 17.05 -8.52 -1.11
N GLY A 13 16.14 -9.10 -1.89
CA GLY A 13 16.42 -9.59 -3.25
C GLY A 13 17.13 -10.94 -3.32
N THR A 14 17.59 -11.52 -2.20
CA THR A 14 18.25 -12.83 -2.21
C THR A 14 17.32 -13.93 -2.75
N GLU A 15 17.83 -14.73 -3.69
CA GLU A 15 17.10 -15.87 -4.25
C GLU A 15 16.76 -16.90 -3.16
N THR A 16 15.52 -17.41 -3.17
CA THR A 16 15.05 -18.34 -2.16
C THR A 16 13.90 -19.22 -2.65
N LYS A 17 13.72 -20.36 -1.99
CA LYS A 17 12.55 -21.25 -2.13
C LYS A 17 11.51 -21.01 -1.04
N ASN A 18 11.88 -20.23 -0.02
CA ASN A 18 11.06 -20.00 1.15
C ASN A 18 9.94 -19.04 0.79
N ARG A 19 8.71 -19.49 1.01
CA ARG A 19 7.49 -18.77 0.69
C ARG A 19 6.64 -18.59 1.94
N CYS A 20 5.86 -17.52 1.97
CA CYS A 20 4.82 -17.36 2.99
C CYS A 20 3.79 -18.49 2.87
N SER A 21 3.76 -19.39 3.85
CA SER A 21 2.94 -20.60 3.82
C SER A 21 1.44 -20.33 3.70
N SER A 22 0.97 -19.22 4.26
CA SER A 22 -0.42 -18.76 4.14
C SER A 22 -0.75 -18.21 2.75
N CYS A 23 0.16 -17.43 2.14
CA CYS A 23 -0.08 -16.85 0.82
C CYS A 23 0.00 -17.89 -0.30
N VAL A 24 0.84 -18.92 -0.16
CA VAL A 24 0.86 -20.06 -1.10
C VAL A 24 -0.50 -20.75 -1.15
N LYS A 25 -1.20 -20.88 -0.02
CA LYS A 25 -2.57 -21.43 0.02
C LYS A 25 -3.60 -20.53 -0.67
N ALA A 26 -3.30 -19.25 -0.83
CA ALA A 26 -4.11 -18.31 -1.61
C ALA A 26 -3.71 -18.31 -3.11
N GLY A 27 -2.71 -19.09 -3.52
CA GLY A 27 -2.25 -19.16 -4.91
C GLY A 27 -1.35 -18.01 -5.33
N ILE A 28 -0.65 -17.35 -4.39
CA ILE A 28 0.38 -16.36 -4.69
C ILE A 28 1.69 -16.67 -3.98
N ASP A 29 2.80 -16.63 -4.72
CA ASP A 29 4.13 -16.87 -4.18
C ASP A 29 4.77 -15.56 -3.70
N LEU A 30 4.84 -15.38 -2.38
CA LEU A 30 5.59 -14.29 -1.74
C LEU A 30 6.81 -14.87 -1.04
N PHE A 31 8.00 -14.46 -1.48
CA PHE A 31 9.26 -15.05 -1.08
C PHE A 31 9.97 -14.25 0.03
N PHE A 32 10.45 -14.96 1.04
CA PHE A 32 11.22 -14.41 2.17
C PHE A 32 12.39 -15.33 2.48
N CYS A 33 13.63 -14.87 2.35
CA CYS A 33 14.78 -15.75 2.51
C CYS A 33 14.96 -16.22 3.97
N SER A 34 14.46 -15.47 4.95
CA SER A 34 14.53 -15.78 6.37
C SER A 34 13.26 -15.37 7.15
N PRO A 35 12.99 -15.97 8.32
CA PRO A 35 11.95 -15.52 9.24
C PRO A 35 12.13 -14.06 9.68
N GLU A 36 13.38 -13.56 9.76
CA GLU A 36 13.71 -12.19 10.15
C GLU A 36 13.15 -11.19 9.13
N HIS A 37 13.35 -11.42 7.83
CA HIS A 37 12.76 -10.58 6.79
C HIS A 37 11.23 -10.67 6.76
N GLN A 38 10.65 -11.82 7.09
CA GLN A 38 9.20 -11.93 7.22
C GLN A 38 8.68 -11.13 8.44
N LYS A 39 9.37 -11.18 9.58
CA LYS A 39 9.03 -10.41 10.79
C LYS A 39 9.09 -8.91 10.54
N LEU A 40 10.10 -8.45 9.79
CA LEU A 40 10.29 -7.04 9.47
C LEU A 40 9.07 -6.44 8.74
N VAL A 41 8.45 -7.22 7.84
CA VAL A 41 7.28 -6.76 7.07
C VAL A 41 5.94 -7.18 7.68
N TRP A 42 5.97 -8.02 8.72
CA TRP A 42 4.78 -8.61 9.32
C TRP A 42 3.73 -7.60 9.80
N PRO A 43 4.10 -6.43 10.37
CA PRO A 43 3.12 -5.46 10.84
C PRO A 43 2.13 -4.99 9.79
N VAL A 44 2.58 -4.85 8.53
CA VAL A 44 1.69 -4.55 7.39
C VAL A 44 1.17 -5.87 6.79
N HIS A 45 2.05 -6.83 6.50
CA HIS A 45 1.71 -8.03 5.72
C HIS A 45 0.59 -8.86 6.36
N ARG A 46 0.51 -8.95 7.70
CA ARG A 46 -0.51 -9.72 8.43
C ARG A 46 -1.94 -9.36 8.04
N SER A 47 -2.18 -8.11 7.65
CA SER A 47 -3.50 -7.60 7.27
C SER A 47 -4.00 -8.19 5.95
N PHE A 48 -3.07 -8.62 5.08
CA PHE A 48 -3.31 -9.08 3.72
C PHE A 48 -2.87 -10.53 3.50
N CYS A 49 -2.40 -11.20 4.56
CA CYS A 49 -1.83 -12.54 4.48
C CYS A 49 -2.92 -13.62 4.50
N GLY A 50 -2.79 -14.61 3.61
CA GLY A 50 -3.56 -15.85 3.65
C GLY A 50 -4.79 -15.95 2.73
N PRO A 51 -5.47 -17.11 2.73
CA PRO A 51 -6.64 -17.36 1.90
C PRO A 51 -7.74 -16.32 2.10
N GLY A 52 -8.37 -15.91 1.01
CA GLY A 52 -9.42 -14.87 1.01
C GLY A 52 -8.91 -13.44 1.18
N LYS A 53 -7.60 -13.22 1.34
CA LYS A 53 -7.00 -11.87 1.50
C LYS A 53 -5.82 -11.59 0.59
N ALA A 54 -4.97 -12.59 0.35
CA ALA A 54 -3.71 -12.38 -0.36
C ALA A 54 -3.86 -12.42 -1.89
N ASN A 55 -4.88 -13.07 -2.42
CA ASN A 55 -5.09 -13.19 -3.87
C ASN A 55 -6.58 -13.45 -4.19
N PRO A 56 -7.31 -12.46 -4.74
CA PRO A 56 -6.85 -11.09 -4.98
C PRO A 56 -6.50 -10.39 -3.65
N PHE A 57 -5.64 -9.37 -3.72
CA PHE A 57 -5.28 -8.56 -2.55
C PHE A 57 -6.53 -7.85 -2.02
N ARG A 58 -6.87 -8.03 -0.74
CA ARG A 58 -8.08 -7.47 -0.13
C ARG A 58 -7.78 -6.53 1.02
N TRP A 59 -8.37 -5.35 0.96
CA TRP A 59 -8.27 -4.37 2.02
C TRP A 59 -9.07 -4.81 3.25
N PRO A 60 -8.49 -4.72 4.46
CA PRO A 60 -9.24 -4.97 5.67
C PRO A 60 -10.45 -4.06 5.78
N ALA A 61 -11.56 -4.59 6.30
CA ALA A 61 -12.71 -3.81 6.72
C ALA A 61 -12.30 -2.66 7.66
N LEU A 62 -13.06 -1.57 7.65
CA LEU A 62 -12.89 -0.51 8.63
C LEU A 62 -13.29 -1.03 10.02
N SER A 63 -12.54 -0.64 11.04
CA SER A 63 -12.99 -0.91 12.41
C SER A 63 -14.26 -0.09 12.73
N PRO A 64 -15.09 -0.51 13.69
CA PRO A 64 -16.23 0.28 14.14
C PRO A 64 -15.83 1.71 14.53
N GLU A 65 -14.66 1.89 15.15
CA GLU A 65 -14.12 3.20 15.53
C GLU A 65 -13.77 4.04 14.30
N GLN A 66 -13.16 3.43 13.27
CA GLN A 66 -12.87 4.13 12.00
C GLN A 66 -14.15 4.54 11.28
N VAL A 67 -15.18 3.69 11.29
CA VAL A 67 -16.49 4.02 10.73
C VAL A 67 -17.13 5.17 11.50
N GLN A 68 -17.14 5.12 12.84
CA GLN A 68 -17.72 6.19 13.65
C GLN A 68 -16.97 7.52 13.49
N ALA A 69 -15.63 7.47 13.42
CA ALA A 69 -14.81 8.64 13.15
C ALA A 69 -15.10 9.22 11.76
N ALA A 70 -15.27 8.37 10.74
CA ALA A 70 -15.64 8.83 9.40
C ALA A 70 -17.04 9.46 9.38
N ILE A 71 -18.03 8.84 10.05
CA ILE A 71 -19.40 9.36 10.15
C ILE A 71 -19.44 10.71 10.85
N ALA A 72 -18.71 10.88 11.96
CA ALA A 72 -18.67 12.12 12.72
C ALA A 72 -18.11 13.30 11.91
N GLU A 73 -17.37 13.03 10.84
CA GLU A 73 -16.72 14.02 9.99
C GLU A 73 -17.47 14.28 8.68
N LEU A 74 -18.52 13.49 8.37
CA LEU A 74 -19.36 13.68 7.18
C LEU A 74 -19.96 15.09 7.09
N ASP A 75 -20.17 15.77 8.22
CA ASP A 75 -20.77 17.11 8.26
C ASP A 75 -19.74 18.25 8.35
N ARG A 76 -18.43 17.95 8.47
CA ARG A 76 -17.40 19.00 8.51
C ARG A 76 -17.11 19.52 7.11
N LYS A 77 -17.27 20.83 6.94
CA LYS A 77 -16.71 21.58 5.81
C LYS A 77 -15.20 21.66 6.01
N ASP A 78 -14.40 21.09 5.10
CA ASP A 78 -12.94 21.13 5.25
C ASP A 78 -12.38 22.56 5.17
N TYR A 79 -11.48 22.86 6.10
CA TYR A 79 -10.81 24.15 6.30
C TYR A 79 -9.48 24.23 5.53
N ARG A 80 -9.40 23.60 4.34
CA ARG A 80 -8.23 23.69 3.43
C ARG A 80 -8.51 24.49 2.16
N ALA A 81 -9.58 25.27 2.13
CA ALA A 81 -9.88 26.22 1.06
C ALA A 81 -9.03 27.51 1.16
N ALA A 82 -7.72 27.39 1.31
CA ALA A 82 -6.78 28.50 1.21
C ALA A 82 -5.66 28.15 0.24
N GLY A 83 -6.02 27.93 -1.03
CA GLY A 83 -5.06 27.74 -2.12
C GLY A 83 -5.59 26.91 -3.27
N ASN A 84 -6.47 27.50 -4.10
CA ASN A 84 -6.84 27.11 -5.46
C ASN A 84 -6.49 25.69 -5.95
N GLU A 85 -7.21 24.70 -5.44
CA GLU A 85 -7.57 23.48 -6.18
C GLU A 85 -8.94 23.04 -5.63
N THR A 86 -9.88 22.73 -6.51
CA THR A 86 -11.22 22.26 -6.12
C THR A 86 -11.11 20.87 -5.48
N VAL A 87 -10.90 20.84 -4.18
CA VAL A 87 -10.95 19.62 -3.38
C VAL A 87 -12.42 19.24 -3.18
N THR A 88 -12.80 18.05 -3.66
CA THR A 88 -14.11 17.45 -3.38
C THR A 88 -14.23 17.27 -1.86
N PRO A 89 -15.27 17.81 -1.20
CA PRO A 89 -15.46 17.60 0.23
C PRO A 89 -15.47 16.10 0.56
N LEU A 90 -14.86 15.70 1.67
CA LEU A 90 -14.96 14.32 2.17
C LEU A 90 -16.44 13.91 2.26
N SER A 91 -17.30 14.81 2.69
CA SER A 91 -18.76 14.62 2.68
C SER A 91 -19.33 14.30 1.29
N THR A 92 -18.88 14.96 0.22
CA THR A 92 -19.29 14.69 -1.15
C THR A 92 -18.73 13.37 -1.69
N MET A 93 -17.46 13.06 -1.39
CA MET A 93 -16.81 11.78 -1.75
C MET A 93 -17.49 10.61 -1.04
N LEU A 94 -17.78 10.79 0.25
CA LEU A 94 -18.43 9.81 1.07
C LEU A 94 -19.94 9.71 0.77
N THR A 95 -20.66 10.78 0.43
CA THR A 95 -22.11 10.70 0.13
C THR A 95 -22.40 9.87 -1.13
N ILE A 96 -21.48 9.83 -2.10
CA ILE A 96 -21.61 8.97 -3.29
C ILE A 96 -21.35 7.49 -2.95
N ALA A 97 -20.48 7.22 -1.97
CA ALA A 97 -20.00 5.87 -1.67
C ALA A 97 -20.60 5.21 -0.41
N LEU A 98 -20.90 5.96 0.66
CA LEU A 98 -21.07 5.45 2.03
C LEU A 98 -22.52 5.17 2.44
N GLY A 99 -23.52 5.78 1.82
CA GLY A 99 -24.92 5.69 2.27
C GLY A 99 -25.41 4.24 2.44
N ASP A 100 -25.05 3.38 1.48
CA ASP A 100 -25.32 1.93 1.51
C ASP A 100 -24.07 1.06 1.76
N ALA A 101 -22.86 1.57 1.55
CA ALA A 101 -21.64 0.78 1.65
C ALA A 101 -21.10 0.65 3.08
N LEU A 102 -21.26 1.66 3.96
CA LEU A 102 -20.67 1.60 5.32
C LEU A 102 -21.06 0.35 6.10
N GLY A 103 -22.33 -0.08 6.00
CA GLY A 103 -22.79 -1.30 6.64
C GLY A 103 -22.09 -2.56 6.10
N LYS A 104 -21.76 -2.59 4.80
CA LYS A 104 -21.03 -3.70 4.14
C LYS A 104 -19.53 -3.64 4.39
N LEU A 105 -18.96 -2.44 4.55
CA LEU A 105 -17.52 -2.21 4.78
C LEU A 105 -17.04 -2.62 6.18
N THR A 106 -17.96 -2.95 7.10
CA THR A 106 -17.64 -3.52 8.42
C THR A 106 -17.44 -5.04 8.40
N HIS A 107 -17.79 -5.70 7.28
CA HIS A 107 -17.64 -7.13 7.09
C HIS A 107 -16.73 -7.42 5.89
N THR A 108 -15.75 -8.31 6.05
CA THR A 108 -14.97 -8.80 4.91
C THR A 108 -15.88 -9.70 4.07
N THR A 109 -16.44 -9.15 2.99
CA THR A 109 -17.22 -9.93 2.02
C THR A 109 -16.29 -10.74 1.12
N ASP A 110 -16.85 -11.77 0.47
CA ASP A 110 -16.10 -12.61 -0.49
C ASP A 110 -15.70 -11.85 -1.77
N SER A 111 -16.16 -10.62 -1.97
CA SER A 111 -15.82 -9.76 -3.10
C SER A 111 -15.95 -8.30 -2.70
N GLN A 112 -14.90 -7.50 -2.93
CA GLN A 112 -14.93 -6.04 -2.80
C GLN A 112 -15.06 -5.42 -4.19
N THR A 113 -16.11 -4.64 -4.42
CA THR A 113 -16.28 -3.88 -5.65
C THR A 113 -15.26 -2.72 -5.71
N PRO A 114 -14.92 -2.20 -6.91
CA PRO A 114 -14.04 -1.05 -7.02
C PRO A 114 -14.50 0.16 -6.19
N ALA A 115 -15.81 0.44 -6.14
CA ALA A 115 -16.37 1.53 -5.34
C ALA A 115 -16.22 1.30 -3.82
N GLU A 116 -16.33 0.06 -3.36
CA GLU A 116 -16.08 -0.28 -1.95
C GLU A 116 -14.60 -0.13 -1.59
N ILE A 117 -13.69 -0.54 -2.49
CA ILE A 117 -12.25 -0.35 -2.29
C ILE A 117 -11.90 1.14 -2.23
N ASP A 118 -12.44 1.92 -3.16
CA ASP A 118 -12.24 3.37 -3.22
C ASP A 118 -12.69 4.05 -1.92
N ALA A 119 -13.92 3.77 -1.47
CA ALA A 119 -14.45 4.27 -0.20
C ALA A 119 -13.59 3.89 1.02
N LEU A 120 -13.12 2.63 1.07
CA LEU A 120 -12.25 2.16 2.15
C LEU A 120 -10.93 2.93 2.19
N LEU A 121 -10.33 3.15 1.03
CA LEU A 121 -9.05 3.84 0.90
C LEU A 121 -9.18 5.30 1.27
N GLU A 122 -10.20 5.98 0.76
CA GLU A 122 -10.46 7.39 1.06
C GLU A 122 -10.66 7.62 2.57
N VAL A 123 -11.47 6.79 3.23
CA VAL A 123 -11.63 6.87 4.69
C VAL A 123 -10.31 6.63 5.42
N ARG A 124 -9.54 5.60 5.04
CA ARG A 124 -8.25 5.29 5.68
C ARG A 124 -7.24 6.41 5.49
N MET A 125 -7.12 6.94 4.27
CA MET A 125 -6.23 8.04 3.94
C MET A 125 -6.58 9.29 4.76
N TYR A 126 -7.86 9.65 4.80
CA TYR A 126 -8.34 10.79 5.57
C TYR A 126 -8.01 10.64 7.06
N LEU A 127 -8.39 9.52 7.67
CA LEU A 127 -8.13 9.27 9.10
C LEU A 127 -6.63 9.30 9.41
N HIS A 128 -5.81 8.68 8.56
CA HIS A 128 -4.36 8.67 8.75
C HIS A 128 -3.76 10.08 8.66
N LEU A 129 -4.09 10.85 7.62
CA LEU A 129 -3.58 12.21 7.43
C LEU A 129 -4.05 13.16 8.53
N ARG A 130 -5.29 13.00 8.99
CA ARG A 130 -5.84 13.76 10.12
C ARG A 130 -5.09 13.47 11.41
N LEU A 131 -4.95 12.19 11.78
CA LEU A 131 -4.23 11.79 12.98
C LEU A 131 -2.79 12.32 12.95
N ARG A 132 -2.11 12.31 11.80
CA ARG A 132 -0.79 12.92 11.63
C ARG A 132 -0.78 14.45 11.77
N SER A 133 -1.85 15.12 11.39
CA SER A 133 -1.95 16.58 11.56
C SER A 133 -2.22 17.01 13.00
N GLU A 134 -2.90 16.15 13.78
CA GLU A 134 -3.27 16.40 15.17
C GLU A 134 -2.19 15.94 16.16
N SER A 135 -1.50 14.83 15.87
CA SER A 135 -0.35 14.33 16.65
C SER A 135 0.95 14.81 16.02
N ARG A 136 1.69 15.69 16.70
CA ARG A 136 2.97 16.21 16.19
C ARG A 136 4.09 15.17 16.09
N GLU A 137 4.05 14.02 16.77
CA GLU A 137 5.23 13.14 16.88
C GLU A 137 5.00 11.61 16.88
N THR A 138 3.79 11.05 17.04
CA THR A 138 3.63 9.59 17.29
C THR A 138 2.68 8.80 16.38
N ALA A 139 1.79 9.44 15.61
CA ALA A 139 0.71 8.75 14.90
C ALA A 139 1.12 7.79 13.75
N ALA A 140 2.36 7.84 13.25
CA ALA A 140 2.78 7.03 12.10
C ALA A 140 3.09 5.56 12.48
N GLU A 141 3.47 5.28 13.72
CA GLU A 141 3.81 3.92 14.18
C GLU A 141 2.56 3.04 14.38
N ASP A 142 1.39 3.65 14.63
CA ASP A 142 0.18 2.94 15.06
C ASP A 142 -0.79 2.54 13.93
N ASP A 143 -0.62 3.05 12.70
CA ASP A 143 -1.49 2.70 11.56
C ASP A 143 -0.73 2.39 10.25
N PRO A 144 -0.03 1.24 10.20
CA PRO A 144 0.66 0.77 8.99
C PRO A 144 -0.28 0.56 7.79
N VAL A 145 -1.56 0.27 8.02
CA VAL A 145 -2.54 0.05 6.94
C VAL A 145 -3.03 1.39 6.39
N GLY A 146 -3.24 2.39 7.23
CA GLY A 146 -3.51 3.77 6.78
C GLY A 146 -2.34 4.36 6.00
N CYS A 147 -1.10 4.12 6.44
CA CYS A 147 0.09 4.52 5.68
C CYS A 147 0.11 3.86 4.29
N LEU A 148 -0.16 2.55 4.21
CA LEU A 148 -0.25 1.85 2.92
C LEU A 148 -1.39 2.39 2.07
N ALA A 149 -2.54 2.75 2.66
CA ALA A 149 -3.65 3.37 1.94
C ALA A 149 -3.23 4.71 1.32
N VAL A 150 -2.47 5.55 2.03
CA VAL A 150 -1.93 6.81 1.47
C VAL A 150 -0.97 6.54 0.32
N VAL A 151 -0.02 5.60 0.48
CA VAL A 151 0.92 5.25 -0.60
C VAL A 151 0.16 4.76 -1.83
N CYS A 152 -0.81 3.84 -1.65
CA CYS A 152 -1.65 3.33 -2.72
C CYS A 152 -2.53 4.42 -3.37
N GLY A 153 -3.02 5.36 -2.55
CA GLY A 153 -3.70 6.59 -2.95
C GLY A 153 -2.87 7.40 -3.95
N CYS A 154 -1.66 7.75 -3.54
CA CYS A 154 -0.72 8.55 -4.34
C CYS A 154 -0.32 7.91 -5.67
N VAL A 155 -0.40 6.59 -5.79
CA VAL A 155 -0.02 5.86 -7.02
C VAL A 155 -1.20 5.25 -7.78
N HIS A 156 -2.44 5.58 -7.41
CA HIS A 156 -3.66 5.15 -8.12
C HIS A 156 -3.78 3.63 -8.35
N VAL A 157 -3.32 2.79 -7.43
CA VAL A 157 -3.31 1.32 -7.60
C VAL A 157 -4.64 0.62 -7.27
N TYR A 158 -5.71 1.38 -7.06
CA TYR A 158 -7.03 0.87 -6.66
C TYR A 158 -8.11 1.00 -7.75
N GLU A 159 -7.86 1.81 -8.79
CA GLU A 159 -8.86 2.05 -9.85
C GLU A 159 -8.89 0.95 -10.93
N CYS A 160 -8.07 -0.10 -10.80
CA CYS A 160 -7.92 -1.13 -11.83
C CYS A 160 -7.80 -2.54 -11.22
N GLN A 161 -8.49 -3.52 -11.84
CA GLN A 161 -8.45 -4.94 -11.48
C GLN A 161 -7.43 -5.74 -12.32
N ALA A 162 -6.33 -5.13 -12.73
CA ALA A 162 -5.30 -5.80 -13.51
C ALA A 162 -4.66 -6.96 -12.73
N ARG A 163 -4.27 -8.04 -13.42
CA ARG A 163 -3.74 -9.27 -12.79
C ARG A 163 -2.42 -9.00 -12.04
N TRP A 164 -1.57 -8.15 -12.59
CA TRP A 164 -0.33 -7.70 -11.94
C TRP A 164 -0.55 -6.88 -10.65
N MET A 165 -1.75 -6.34 -10.42
CA MET A 165 -1.99 -5.42 -9.30
C MET A 165 -1.83 -6.08 -7.93
N THR A 166 -2.30 -7.33 -7.79
CA THR A 166 -2.16 -8.07 -6.52
C THR A 166 -0.69 -8.24 -6.15
N GLY A 167 0.16 -8.62 -7.12
CA GLY A 167 1.60 -8.76 -6.89
C GLY A 167 2.29 -7.44 -6.56
N PHE A 168 1.83 -6.34 -7.18
CA PHE A 168 2.34 -5.00 -6.91
C PHE A 168 1.93 -4.49 -5.53
N GLN A 169 0.68 -4.67 -5.11
CA GLN A 169 0.18 -4.26 -3.80
C GLN A 169 0.91 -4.97 -2.65
N HIS A 170 1.25 -6.27 -2.80
CA HIS A 170 2.12 -6.95 -1.83
C HIS A 170 3.51 -6.32 -1.76
N ARG A 171 4.08 -5.86 -2.88
CA ARG A 171 5.38 -5.17 -2.88
C ARG A 171 5.30 -3.78 -2.24
N LEU A 172 4.23 -3.03 -2.52
CA LEU A 172 3.96 -1.78 -1.82
C LEU A 172 3.81 -1.99 -0.32
N SER A 173 3.17 -3.08 0.11
CA SER A 173 3.06 -3.41 1.53
C SER A 173 4.42 -3.64 2.21
N VAL A 174 5.39 -4.19 1.48
CA VAL A 174 6.78 -4.36 1.96
C VAL A 174 7.48 -3.00 2.06
N PHE A 175 7.35 -2.17 1.02
CA PHE A 175 7.87 -0.80 1.05
C PHE A 175 7.33 -0.01 2.24
N THR A 176 6.00 0.02 2.41
CA THR A 176 5.36 0.71 3.54
C THR A 176 5.85 0.17 4.87
N ALA A 177 5.99 -1.16 5.03
CA ALA A 177 6.48 -1.73 6.27
C ALA A 177 7.89 -1.24 6.61
N LEU A 178 8.80 -1.22 5.63
CA LEU A 178 10.15 -0.69 5.87
C LEU A 178 10.10 0.80 6.17
N GLN A 179 9.28 1.56 5.45
CA GLN A 179 9.12 2.99 5.64
C GLN A 179 8.68 3.34 7.07
N THR A 180 7.73 2.59 7.63
CA THR A 180 7.23 2.80 9.00
C THR A 180 8.32 2.62 10.06
N TYR A 181 9.37 1.85 9.78
CA TYR A 181 10.44 1.53 10.74
C TYR A 181 11.82 2.11 10.35
N LEU A 182 11.90 3.07 9.43
CA LEU A 182 13.18 3.60 8.96
C LEU A 182 14.03 4.20 10.08
N ASP A 183 13.39 4.88 11.03
CA ASP A 183 14.08 5.58 12.11
C ASP A 183 14.47 4.64 13.27
N THR A 184 13.89 3.44 13.32
CA THR A 184 14.01 2.53 14.48
C THR A 184 14.68 1.20 14.16
N GLN A 185 14.80 0.81 12.88
CA GLN A 185 15.42 -0.45 12.47
C GLN A 185 16.43 -0.26 11.35
N GLU A 186 17.72 -0.55 11.64
CA GLU A 186 18.82 -0.47 10.67
C GLU A 186 18.57 -1.34 9.42
N ASP A 187 17.99 -2.52 9.60
CA ASP A 187 17.65 -3.41 8.50
C ASP A 187 16.59 -2.80 7.56
N ALA A 188 15.68 -1.96 8.07
CA ALA A 188 14.71 -1.27 7.22
C ALA A 188 15.41 -0.23 6.34
N PHE A 189 16.30 0.58 6.92
CA PHE A 189 17.10 1.56 6.20
C PHE A 189 17.98 0.90 5.13
N ARG A 190 18.67 -0.19 5.49
CA ARG A 190 19.57 -0.93 4.58
C ARG A 190 18.85 -1.52 3.37
N ASN A 191 17.64 -2.03 3.55
CA ASN A 191 16.91 -2.76 2.51
C ASN A 191 16.00 -1.86 1.64
N LEU A 192 15.63 -0.67 2.13
CA LEU A 192 14.68 0.21 1.44
C LEU A 192 15.07 0.54 -0.02
N PRO A 193 16.32 0.90 -0.37
CA PRO A 193 16.68 1.20 -1.75
C PRO A 193 16.43 0.02 -2.69
N GLY A 194 16.78 -1.20 -2.25
CA GLY A 194 16.53 -2.41 -3.03
C GLY A 194 15.05 -2.72 -3.19
N VAL A 195 14.21 -2.42 -2.19
CA VAL A 195 12.75 -2.55 -2.30
C VAL A 195 12.19 -1.57 -3.33
N ILE A 196 12.67 -0.32 -3.34
CA ILE A 196 12.29 0.70 -4.33
C ILE A 196 12.63 0.23 -5.74
N THR A 197 13.87 -0.24 -5.98
CA THR A 197 14.28 -0.78 -7.29
C THR A 197 13.34 -1.92 -7.75
N ARG A 198 13.03 -2.86 -6.86
CA ARG A 198 12.15 -4.00 -7.19
C ARG A 198 10.69 -3.61 -7.45
N LEU A 199 10.22 -2.47 -6.95
CA LEU A 199 8.91 -1.93 -7.34
C LEU A 199 8.92 -1.51 -8.82
N PHE A 200 9.92 -0.75 -9.23
CA PHE A 200 10.07 -0.35 -10.64
C PHE A 200 10.34 -1.54 -11.54
N ASP A 201 11.18 -2.50 -11.13
CA ASP A 201 11.41 -3.72 -11.91
C ASP A 201 10.12 -4.51 -12.11
N TYR A 202 9.24 -4.57 -11.11
CA TYR A 202 7.94 -5.23 -11.26
C TYR A 202 7.06 -4.50 -12.26
N LEU A 203 7.01 -3.16 -12.19
CA LEU A 203 6.26 -2.35 -13.16
C LEU A 203 6.78 -2.55 -14.58
N ASN A 204 8.10 -2.49 -14.78
CA ASN A 204 8.73 -2.59 -16.10
C ASN A 204 8.68 -4.01 -16.69
N ASN A 205 8.83 -5.05 -15.87
CA ASN A 205 8.99 -6.42 -16.36
C ASN A 205 7.73 -7.28 -16.29
N VAL A 206 6.77 -6.90 -15.43
CA VAL A 206 5.51 -7.65 -15.23
C VAL A 206 4.33 -6.79 -15.66
N ALA A 207 4.12 -5.63 -15.01
CA ALA A 207 2.95 -4.80 -15.28
C ALA A 207 2.92 -4.30 -16.73
N HIS A 208 4.04 -3.79 -17.24
CA HIS A 208 4.14 -3.24 -18.59
C HIS A 208 3.89 -4.30 -19.68
N LYS A 209 4.15 -5.59 -19.43
CA LYS A 209 3.83 -6.64 -20.40
C LYS A 209 2.33 -6.89 -20.53
N GLU A 210 1.59 -6.65 -19.45
CA GLU A 210 0.14 -6.86 -19.39
C GLU A 210 -0.66 -5.59 -19.72
N ASP A 211 -0.21 -4.43 -19.22
CA ASP A 211 -0.87 -3.13 -19.33
C ASP A 211 0.18 -1.99 -19.34
N PRO A 212 0.77 -1.68 -20.50
CA PRO A 212 1.82 -0.65 -20.63
C PRO A 212 1.40 0.72 -20.13
N LEU A 213 0.22 1.19 -20.54
CA LEU A 213 -0.27 2.55 -20.23
C LEU A 213 -0.45 2.74 -18.73
N ARG A 214 -1.04 1.75 -18.05
CA ARG A 214 -1.22 1.83 -16.61
C ARG A 214 0.09 1.64 -15.85
N ALA A 215 0.98 0.77 -16.33
CA ALA A 215 2.30 0.60 -15.73
C ALA A 215 3.12 1.89 -15.79
N GLU A 216 3.11 2.60 -16.92
CA GLU A 216 3.75 3.91 -17.09
C GLU A 216 3.14 4.96 -16.16
N LEU A 217 1.80 5.04 -16.08
CA LEU A 217 1.12 5.96 -15.16
C LEU A 217 1.53 5.71 -13.71
N VAL A 218 1.45 4.46 -13.24
CA VAL A 218 1.80 4.09 -11.87
C VAL A 218 3.29 4.34 -11.60
N SER A 219 4.16 4.05 -12.56
CA SER A 219 5.61 4.33 -12.46
C SER A 219 5.89 5.82 -12.30
N GLY A 220 5.24 6.68 -13.11
CA GLY A 220 5.36 8.13 -13.01
C GLY A 220 4.91 8.67 -11.65
N GLN A 221 3.76 8.21 -11.16
CA GLN A 221 3.24 8.60 -9.84
C GLN A 221 4.14 8.12 -8.70
N LEU A 222 4.65 6.89 -8.79
CA LEU A 222 5.59 6.34 -7.81
C LEU A 222 6.89 7.16 -7.76
N ASN A 223 7.41 7.57 -8.92
CA ASN A 223 8.57 8.46 -8.99
C ASN A 223 8.30 9.82 -8.34
N SER A 224 7.16 10.45 -8.64
CA SER A 224 6.77 11.71 -7.99
C SER A 224 6.63 11.58 -6.47
N LEU A 225 6.04 10.48 -5.99
CA LEU A 225 5.94 10.18 -4.55
C LEU A 225 7.32 10.07 -3.90
N PHE A 226 8.23 9.31 -4.50
CA PHE A 226 9.58 9.14 -3.95
C PHE A 226 10.41 10.43 -4.01
N GLN A 227 10.25 11.26 -5.05
CA GLN A 227 10.86 12.58 -5.09
C GLN A 227 10.32 13.49 -3.96
N ALA A 228 9.01 13.47 -3.69
CA ALA A 228 8.43 14.24 -2.59
C ALA A 228 8.92 13.75 -1.21
N MET A 229 9.10 12.44 -1.04
CA MET A 229 9.52 11.85 0.23
C MET A 229 11.03 11.94 0.49
N TYR A 230 11.86 11.79 -0.54
CA TYR A 230 13.31 11.61 -0.40
C TYR A 230 14.15 12.63 -1.19
N GLY A 231 13.53 13.50 -1.99
CA GLY A 231 14.22 14.47 -2.86
C GLY A 231 15.06 15.52 -2.13
N GLY A 232 14.94 15.64 -0.81
CA GLY A 232 15.83 16.46 0.03
C GLY A 232 17.03 15.72 0.62
N LEU A 233 17.07 14.36 0.57
CA LEU A 233 18.03 13.55 1.33
C LEU A 233 18.70 12.38 0.58
N ALA A 234 18.38 12.11 -0.69
CA ALA A 234 19.01 10.98 -1.38
C ALA A 234 19.04 11.13 -2.90
N THR A 235 19.76 12.13 -3.41
CA THR A 235 19.96 12.30 -4.86
C THR A 235 21.09 11.44 -5.43
N ASP A 236 21.92 10.78 -4.63
CA ASP A 236 23.07 10.02 -5.17
C ASP A 236 22.84 8.50 -5.18
N ALA A 237 22.34 7.90 -4.09
CA ALA A 237 22.15 6.44 -4.01
C ALA A 237 20.90 5.94 -4.76
N ILE A 238 19.81 6.72 -4.78
CA ILE A 238 18.58 6.38 -5.49
C ILE A 238 18.75 6.63 -7.00
N ASN A 239 19.40 7.74 -7.41
CA ASN A 239 19.63 8.02 -8.83
C ASN A 239 20.73 7.16 -9.46
N GLN A 240 21.78 6.76 -8.73
CA GLN A 240 22.79 5.82 -9.26
C GLN A 240 22.25 4.40 -9.49
N HIS A 241 21.11 4.03 -8.89
CA HIS A 241 20.52 2.70 -9.04
C HIS A 241 19.25 2.65 -9.88
N LEU A 242 18.58 3.79 -10.10
CA LEU A 242 17.35 3.82 -10.90
C LEU A 242 17.56 4.08 -12.40
N ASN A 243 18.75 4.54 -12.85
CA ASN A 243 19.01 4.85 -14.28
C ASN A 243 17.81 5.53 -14.98
N LEU A 244 17.19 6.50 -14.29
CA LEU A 244 16.21 7.43 -14.86
C LEU A 244 16.93 8.60 -15.51
#